data_AF-A0A0R0EMQ2-F1
#
_entry.id   AF-A0A0R0EMQ2-F1
#
_cell.length_a   1.000
_cell.length_b   1.000
_cell.length_c   1.000
_cell.angle_alpha   90.00
_cell.angle_beta   90.00
_cell.angle_gamma   90.00
#
_symmetry.space_group_name_H-M   'P 1'
#
loop_
_entity.id
_entity.type
_entity.pdbx_description
1 polymer ?
#
loop_
_entity_poly.entity_id
_entity_poly.type
_entity_poly.pdbx_seq_one_letter_code
_entity_poly.pdbx_strand_id
1 'polypeptide(L)'
;MDCKSIVDNIIKPSMDDFEFGNIIQDCRSIFSRNPTFSIGFVKRKVNEIAHKLTRMTSFFPSLYSFYHTILCIEQLLSNEMK
;
A
#
# COMPACT_ATOMS: atom_id res chain seq x y z
N MET A 1 -3.06 -4.78 4.32
CA MET A 1 -3.87 -4.14 3.26
C MET A 1 -5.34 -4.49 3.45
N ASP A 2 -6.27 -3.61 3.09
CA ASP A 2 -7.72 -3.87 3.17
C ASP A 2 -8.34 -4.32 1.83
N CYS A 3 -7.52 -4.52 0.80
CA CYS A 3 -7.94 -5.17 -0.45
C CYS A 3 -7.54 -6.66 -0.44
N LYS A 4 -8.51 -7.54 -0.22
CA LYS A 4 -8.27 -8.99 -0.14
C LYS A 4 -7.74 -9.57 -1.45
N SER A 5 -8.26 -9.13 -2.60
CA SER A 5 -7.84 -9.62 -3.91
C SER A 5 -6.34 -9.40 -4.16
N ILE A 6 -5.81 -8.23 -3.78
CA ILE A 6 -4.38 -7.92 -3.90
C ILE A 6 -3.55 -8.83 -2.98
N VAL A 7 -3.95 -8.95 -1.71
CA VAL A 7 -3.24 -9.81 -0.74
C VAL A 7 -3.21 -11.26 -1.23
N ASP A 8 -4.34 -11.79 -1.66
CA ASP A 8 -4.46 -13.16 -2.13
C ASP A 8 -3.59 -13.38 -3.39
N ASN A 9 -3.56 -12.45 -4.34
CA ASN A 9 -2.74 -12.56 -5.56
C ASN A 9 -1.23 -12.42 -5.32
N ILE A 10 -0.81 -11.64 -4.31
CA ILE A 10 0.62 -11.56 -3.94
C ILE A 10 1.08 -12.88 -3.29
N ILE A 11 0.26 -13.45 -2.40
CA ILE A 11 0.57 -14.70 -1.69
C ILE A 11 0.48 -15.91 -2.63
N LYS A 12 -0.59 -15.98 -3.43
CA LYS A 12 -0.89 -17.07 -4.36
C LYS A 12 -1.38 -16.46 -5.69
N PRO A 13 -0.47 -16.15 -6.62
CA PRO A 13 -0.86 -15.55 -7.89
C PRO A 13 -1.75 -16.48 -8.70
N SER A 14 -2.79 -15.93 -9.31
CA SER A 14 -3.43 -16.55 -10.48
C SER A 14 -2.64 -16.20 -11.74
N MET A 15 -2.75 -17.03 -12.78
CA MET A 15 -2.31 -16.60 -14.12
C MET A 15 -3.22 -15.45 -14.58
N ASP A 16 -2.66 -14.26 -14.62
CA ASP A 16 -3.28 -13.05 -15.15
C ASP A 16 -2.19 -12.35 -15.99
N ASP A 17 -2.41 -12.27 -17.31
CA ASP A 17 -1.47 -11.67 -18.24
C ASP A 17 -1.82 -10.19 -18.55
N PHE A 18 -2.81 -9.63 -17.84
CA PHE A 18 -3.20 -8.22 -17.98
C PHE A 18 -2.36 -7.31 -17.05
N GLU A 19 -2.63 -6.01 -17.12
CA GLU A 19 -1.97 -4.98 -16.31
C GLU A 19 -1.96 -5.33 -14.81
N PHE A 20 -3.06 -5.89 -14.29
CA PHE A 20 -3.14 -6.33 -12.91
C PHE A 20 -2.08 -7.39 -12.57
N GLY A 21 -1.96 -8.43 -13.40
CA GLY A 21 -0.96 -9.47 -13.21
C GLY A 21 0.48 -8.95 -13.24
N ASN A 22 0.79 -8.02 -14.16
CA ASN A 22 2.09 -7.36 -14.21
C ASN A 22 2.40 -6.59 -12.92
N ILE A 23 1.44 -5.82 -12.40
CA ILE A 23 1.58 -5.10 -11.13
C ILE A 23 1.81 -6.07 -9.96
N ILE A 24 1.05 -7.17 -9.90
CA ILE A 24 1.23 -8.20 -8.87
C ILE A 24 2.63 -8.82 -8.96
N GLN A 25 3.12 -9.10 -10.16
CA GLN A 25 4.45 -9.67 -10.37
C GLN A 25 5.57 -8.72 -9.94
N ASP A 26 5.43 -7.42 -10.22
CA ASP A 26 6.36 -6.39 -9.73
C ASP A 26 6.36 -6.30 -8.20
N CYS A 27 5.17 -6.32 -7.56
CA CYS A 27 5.06 -6.39 -6.11
C CYS A 27 5.79 -7.62 -5.55
N ARG A 28 5.60 -8.80 -6.15
CA ARG A 28 6.27 -10.04 -5.71
C ARG A 28 7.79 -9.97 -5.87
N SER A 29 8.28 -9.32 -6.92
CA SER A 29 9.71 -9.05 -7.12
C SER A 29 10.29 -8.17 -6.00
N ILE A 30 9.51 -7.23 -5.46
CA ILE A 30 9.91 -6.43 -4.30
C ILE A 30 9.95 -7.30 -3.03
N PHE A 31 8.92 -8.12 -2.78
CA PHE A 31 8.89 -9.02 -1.62
C PHE A 31 10.03 -10.04 -1.64
N SER A 32 10.38 -10.60 -2.81
CA SER A 32 11.48 -11.57 -2.93
C SER A 32 12.85 -10.97 -2.61
N ARG A 33 13.03 -9.66 -2.87
CA ARG A 33 14.24 -8.91 -2.52
C ARG A 33 14.27 -8.44 -1.06
N ASN A 34 13.14 -8.49 -0.35
CA ASN A 34 12.99 -7.98 1.00
C ASN A 34 12.33 -9.06 1.90
N PRO A 35 13.08 -10.10 2.33
CA PRO A 35 12.52 -11.24 3.05
C PRO A 35 11.94 -10.91 4.42
N THR A 36 12.22 -9.72 4.96
CA THR A 36 11.64 -9.22 6.22
C THR A 36 10.24 -8.64 6.04
N PHE A 37 9.81 -8.40 4.80
CA PHE A 37 8.48 -7.86 4.53
C PHE A 37 7.42 -8.94 4.64
N SER A 38 6.31 -8.60 5.29
CA SER A 38 5.12 -9.45 5.36
C SER A 38 3.93 -8.73 4.77
N ILE A 39 3.01 -9.50 4.21
CA ILE A 39 1.74 -9.00 3.70
C ILE A 39 0.60 -9.76 4.36
N GLY A 40 -0.44 -9.03 4.74
CA GLY A 40 -1.64 -9.59 5.35
C GLY A 40 -2.87 -8.75 5.05
N PHE A 41 -4.01 -9.41 5.10
CA PHE A 41 -5.30 -8.75 5.02
C PHE A 41 -5.68 -8.19 6.40
N VAL A 42 -6.06 -6.90 6.44
CA VAL A 42 -6.52 -6.22 7.65
C VAL A 42 -7.88 -5.59 7.38
N LYS A 43 -8.68 -5.37 8.43
CA LYS A 43 -9.94 -4.64 8.31
C LYS A 43 -9.66 -3.21 7.84
N ARG A 44 -10.55 -2.63 7.02
CA ARG A 44 -10.42 -1.24 6.53
C ARG A 44 -10.17 -0.20 7.63
N LYS A 45 -10.76 -0.39 8.81
CA LYS A 45 -10.53 0.46 9.99
C LYS A 45 -9.06 0.49 10.43
N VAL A 46 -8.33 -0.60 10.25
CA VAL A 46 -6.89 -0.68 10.58
C VAL A 46 -6.04 -0.08 9.45
N ASN A 47 -6.61 0.09 8.24
CA ASN A 47 -5.95 0.74 7.11
C ASN A 47 -6.40 2.21 6.95
N GLU A 48 -6.85 2.84 8.04
CA GLU A 48 -7.50 4.16 8.01
C GLU A 48 -6.52 5.26 7.60
N ILE A 49 -5.27 5.23 8.06
CA ILE A 49 -4.25 6.18 7.61
C ILE A 49 -4.03 6.08 6.10
N ALA A 50 -3.83 4.87 5.57
CA ALA A 50 -3.65 4.68 4.12
C ALA A 50 -4.86 5.23 3.34
N HIS A 51 -6.07 5.00 3.84
CA HIS A 51 -7.28 5.57 3.25
C HIS A 51 -7.29 7.11 3.31
N LYS A 52 -6.93 7.72 4.43
CA LYS A 52 -6.82 9.19 4.58
C LYS A 52 -5.79 9.78 3.61
N LEU A 53 -4.63 9.15 3.49
CA LEU A 53 -3.57 9.59 2.58
C LEU A 53 -4.03 9.48 1.11
N THR A 54 -4.66 8.37 0.72
CA THR A 54 -5.25 8.23 -0.63
C THR A 54 -6.31 9.29 -0.90
N ARG A 55 -7.12 9.68 0.09
CA ARG A 55 -8.06 10.80 -0.10
C ARG A 55 -7.35 12.14 -0.30
N MET A 56 -6.21 12.36 0.35
CA MET A 56 -5.44 13.60 0.16
C MET A 56 -4.88 13.74 -1.26
N THR A 57 -4.58 12.64 -1.96
CA THR A 57 -4.04 12.72 -3.34
C THR A 57 -5.00 13.40 -4.31
N SER A 58 -6.32 13.34 -4.05
CA SER A 58 -7.33 14.02 -4.85
C SER A 58 -7.22 15.56 -4.86
N PHE A 59 -6.47 16.16 -3.93
CA PHE A 59 -6.19 17.60 -3.92
C PHE A 59 -5.00 17.99 -4.79
N PHE A 60 -4.26 17.03 -5.35
CA PHE A 60 -3.11 17.28 -6.21
C PHE A 60 -3.45 16.89 -7.66
N PRO A 61 -3.36 17.81 -8.63
CA PRO A 61 -3.74 17.53 -10.02
C PRO A 61 -2.73 16.64 -10.75
N SER A 62 -1.54 16.47 -10.18
CA SER A 62 -0.44 15.68 -10.72
C SER A 62 0.28 14.96 -9.60
N LEU A 63 1.16 14.02 -9.95
CA LEU A 63 2.08 13.40 -8.99
C LEU A 63 2.83 14.51 -8.24
N TYR A 64 2.75 14.47 -6.92
CA TYR A 64 3.43 15.40 -6.04
C TYR A 64 4.35 14.62 -5.10
N SER A 65 5.62 14.98 -5.08
CA SER A 65 6.63 14.37 -4.21
C SER A 65 6.97 15.33 -3.08
N PHE A 66 6.77 14.87 -1.84
CA PHE A 66 7.21 15.60 -0.65
C PHE A 66 8.66 15.24 -0.34
N TYR A 67 9.56 16.23 -0.32
CA TYR A 67 10.98 16.04 0.04
C TYR A 67 11.22 16.03 1.56
N HIS A 68 10.24 16.50 2.32
CA HIS A 68 10.24 16.47 3.77
C HIS A 68 8.93 15.84 4.24
N THR A 69 9.00 14.98 5.26
CA THR A 69 7.78 14.46 5.87
C THR A 69 7.00 15.64 6.44
N ILE A 70 5.77 15.81 6.00
CA ILE A 70 4.92 16.84 6.59
C ILE A 70 4.61 16.39 8.02
N LEU A 71 4.83 17.26 9.01
CA LEU A 71 4.60 16.98 10.44
C LEU A 71 3.23 16.31 10.70
N CYS A 72 2.19 16.65 9.93
CA CYS A 72 0.88 16.03 10.06
C CYS A 72 0.88 14.54 9.67
N ILE A 73 1.68 14.12 8.69
CA ILE A 73 1.85 12.72 8.29
C ILE A 73 2.63 11.97 9.39
N GLU A 74 3.66 12.60 9.96
CA GLU A 74 4.40 12.00 11.09
C GLU A 74 3.48 11.76 12.30
N GLN A 75 2.62 12.73 12.62
CA GLN A 75 1.62 12.60 13.68
C GLN A 75 0.60 11.50 13.39
N LEU A 76 0.12 11.40 12.14
CA LEU A 76 -0.79 10.33 11.73
C LEU A 76 -0.11 8.97 11.95
N LEU A 77 1.11 8.77 11.43
CA LEU A 77 1.84 7.52 11.56
C LEU A 77 2.17 7.18 13.03
N SER A 78 2.58 8.18 13.82
CA SER A 78 2.91 8.00 15.23
C SER A 78 1.70 7.61 16.09
N ASN A 79 0.49 8.07 15.71
CA ASN A 79 -0.73 7.75 16.44
C ASN A 79 -1.25 6.32 16.17
N GLU A 80 -0.85 5.66 15.07
CA GLU A 80 -1.21 4.26 14.83
C GLU A 80 -0.23 3.25 15.44
N MET A 81 0.96 3.67 15.86
CA MET A 81 1.91 2.80 16.57
C MET A 81 1.75 2.82 18.11
N LYS A 82 0.70 3.44 18.63
CA LYS A 82 0.32 3.38 20.06
C LYS A 82 -0.81 2.40 20.27
#